data_AF-A0A923MMU7-F1
#
_entry.id   AF-A0A923MMU7-F1
#
_cell.length_a   1.000
_cell.length_b   1.000
_cell.length_c   1.000
_cell.angle_alpha   90.00
_cell.angle_beta   90.00
_cell.angle_gamma   90.00
#
_symmetry.space_group_name_H-M   'P 1'
#
loop_
_entity.id
_entity.type
_entity.pdbx_description
1 polymer ?
#
loop_
_entity_poly.entity_id
_entity_poly.type
_entity_poly.pdbx_seq_one_letter_code
_entity_poly.pdbx_strand_id
1 'polypeptide(L)'
;MAFPSSKKTPRSRDLNRPWEAGDSIPAPEALHEDGDTGWALWHEASQQQERRFAPTAPMTQPPGMNPEEIAWAATQPAGATLLRRPLVSKAAEKPLFTLEAAMIVARRNNRVCPRPPQWDAFMKLLPPKKSLRGTQQPPAPATGAAWAITPPLTKRLCFREQIEWAERAGVLEAVMAFMQSMPEEEWLHMGED
;
A
#
# COMPACT_ATOMS: atom_id res chain seq x y z
N MET A 1 54.57 14.24 15.27
CA MET A 1 53.55 13.70 16.19
C MET A 1 52.90 12.52 15.48
N ALA A 2 53.15 11.29 15.95
CA ALA A 2 52.64 10.07 15.34
C ALA A 2 51.36 9.63 16.07
N PHE A 3 50.27 9.42 15.32
CA PHE A 3 49.02 8.90 15.85
C PHE A 3 49.10 7.37 16.02
N PRO A 4 48.63 6.79 17.14
CA PRO A 4 48.64 5.35 17.31
C PRO A 4 47.56 4.69 16.45
N SER A 5 47.97 3.70 15.66
CA SER A 5 47.13 2.85 14.83
C SER A 5 46.21 1.99 15.71
N SER A 6 44.88 2.13 15.57
CA SER A 6 43.92 1.26 16.25
C SER A 6 44.01 -0.17 15.69
N LYS A 7 44.44 -1.11 16.54
CA LYS A 7 44.47 -2.55 16.23
C LYS A 7 43.03 -3.06 16.16
N LYS A 8 42.58 -3.48 14.97
CA LYS A 8 41.31 -4.19 14.79
C LYS A 8 41.40 -5.53 15.54
N THR A 9 40.52 -5.73 16.51
CA THR A 9 40.36 -7.00 17.23
C THR A 9 39.80 -8.09 16.29
N PRO A 10 40.28 -9.34 16.40
CA PRO A 10 39.76 -10.45 15.60
C PRO A 10 38.32 -10.79 16.03
N ARG A 11 37.47 -11.10 15.04
CA ARG A 11 36.08 -11.54 15.27
C ARG A 11 36.09 -12.87 16.03
N SER A 12 35.61 -12.88 17.26
CA SER A 12 35.34 -14.11 17.99
C SER A 12 34.15 -14.84 17.36
N ARG A 13 34.32 -16.11 16.98
CA ARG A 13 33.26 -16.98 16.43
C ARG A 13 32.50 -17.75 17.51
N ASP A 14 32.71 -17.41 18.78
CA ASP A 14 32.18 -18.18 19.89
C ASP A 14 30.78 -17.66 20.30
N LEU A 15 29.74 -18.38 19.87
CA LEU A 15 28.33 -18.02 20.06
C LEU A 15 27.86 -18.14 21.52
N ASN A 16 28.65 -18.77 22.39
CA ASN A 16 28.30 -18.99 23.81
C ASN A 16 28.86 -17.90 24.75
N ARG A 17 29.56 -16.89 24.23
CA ARG A 17 30.09 -15.80 25.05
C ARG A 17 28.99 -14.79 25.41
N PRO A 18 28.87 -14.34 26.67
CA PRO A 18 27.99 -13.25 27.05
C PRO A 18 28.35 -11.96 26.29
N TRP A 19 27.32 -11.26 25.81
CA TRP A 19 27.47 -10.04 25.00
C TRP A 19 28.05 -8.87 25.83
N GLU A 20 29.14 -8.26 25.39
CA GLU A 20 29.75 -7.09 26.05
C GLU A 20 29.43 -5.78 25.30
N ALA A 21 29.35 -4.67 26.05
CA ALA A 21 29.09 -3.35 25.48
C ALA A 21 30.28 -2.90 24.61
N GLY A 22 30.12 -2.96 23.29
CA GLY A 22 31.19 -2.71 22.31
C GLY A 22 31.37 -3.85 21.30
N ASP A 23 30.74 -5.01 21.56
CA ASP A 23 30.69 -6.10 20.59
C ASP A 23 29.88 -5.68 19.36
N SER A 24 30.43 -5.97 18.18
CA SER A 24 29.74 -5.72 16.91
C SER A 24 28.74 -6.84 16.68
N ILE A 25 27.44 -6.51 16.60
CA ILE A 25 26.37 -7.46 16.26
C ILE A 25 26.85 -8.29 15.06
N PRO A 26 26.94 -9.63 15.18
CA PRO A 26 27.32 -10.45 14.03
C PRO A 26 26.28 -10.19 12.96
N ALA A 27 26.69 -9.47 11.91
CA ALA A 27 25.84 -9.29 10.75
C ALA A 27 25.53 -10.70 10.23
N PRO A 28 24.25 -11.11 10.17
CA PRO A 28 23.93 -12.39 9.55
C PRO A 28 24.52 -12.34 8.14
N GLU A 29 25.33 -13.35 7.82
CA GLU A 29 25.83 -13.53 6.48
C GLU A 29 24.59 -13.78 5.62
N ALA A 30 24.14 -12.72 4.93
CA ALA A 30 23.02 -12.79 4.02
C ALA A 30 23.48 -13.60 2.80
N LEU A 31 23.41 -14.92 2.94
CA LEU A 31 23.44 -15.85 1.83
C LEU A 31 22.22 -15.55 0.98
N HIS A 32 22.46 -14.86 -0.14
CA HIS A 32 21.47 -14.74 -1.21
C HIS A 32 21.34 -16.11 -1.86
N GLU A 33 20.56 -17.00 -1.25
CA GLU A 33 20.06 -18.18 -1.95
C GLU A 33 19.04 -17.70 -2.99
N ASP A 34 19.17 -18.22 -4.21
CA ASP A 34 18.41 -17.80 -5.39
C ASP A 34 16.91 -17.65 -5.07
N GLY A 35 16.34 -16.49 -5.42
CA GLY A 35 14.96 -16.11 -5.06
C GLY A 35 13.86 -17.06 -5.56
N ASP A 36 14.19 -17.91 -6.54
CA ASP A 36 13.29 -18.97 -7.02
C ASP A 36 13.11 -20.10 -6.00
N THR A 37 14.11 -20.35 -5.15
CA THR A 37 14.07 -21.40 -4.12
C THR A 37 13.09 -21.06 -2.99
N GLY A 38 12.97 -19.78 -2.64
CA GLY A 38 12.05 -19.32 -1.59
C GLY A 38 10.58 -19.48 -1.96
N TRP A 39 10.21 -19.18 -3.21
CA TRP A 39 8.85 -19.39 -3.71
C TRP A 39 8.51 -20.88 -3.86
N ALA A 40 9.46 -21.71 -4.27
CA ALA A 40 9.29 -23.16 -4.35
C ALA A 40 9.02 -23.78 -2.96
N LEU A 41 9.81 -23.40 -1.95
CA LEU A 41 9.62 -23.85 -0.56
C LEU A 41 8.26 -23.44 0.00
N TRP A 42 7.81 -22.22 -0.30
CA TRP A 42 6.49 -21.75 0.12
C TRP A 42 5.36 -22.55 -0.54
N HIS A 43 5.46 -22.80 -1.86
CA HIS A 43 4.48 -23.61 -2.59
C HIS A 43 4.41 -25.05 -2.06
N GLU A 44 5.55 -25.66 -1.75
CA GLU A 44 5.61 -27.00 -1.16
C GLU A 44 4.97 -27.06 0.23
N ALA A 45 5.26 -26.09 1.09
CA ALA A 45 4.67 -25.99 2.42
C ALA A 45 3.13 -25.81 2.36
N SER A 46 2.64 -25.00 1.42
CA SER A 46 1.21 -24.80 1.20
C SER A 46 0.53 -26.08 0.70
N GLN A 47 1.14 -26.79 -0.25
CA GLN A 47 0.61 -28.09 -0.70
C GLN A 47 0.62 -29.14 0.40
N GLN A 48 1.64 -29.18 1.27
CA GLN A 48 1.63 -30.08 2.43
C GLN A 48 0.48 -29.79 3.39
N GLN A 49 0.14 -28.51 3.59
CA GLN A 49 -1.03 -28.13 4.41
C GLN A 49 -2.33 -28.56 3.74
N GLU A 50 -2.50 -28.30 2.44
CA GLU A 50 -3.71 -28.70 1.71
C GLU A 50 -3.89 -30.22 1.68
N ARG A 51 -2.80 -31.00 1.55
CA ARG A 51 -2.85 -32.47 1.60
C ARG A 51 -3.25 -33.03 2.97
N ARG A 52 -3.01 -32.30 4.06
CA ARG A 52 -3.44 -32.72 5.42
C ARG A 52 -4.95 -32.64 5.60
N PHE A 53 -5.64 -31.85 4.79
CA PHE A 53 -7.08 -31.84 4.75
C PHE A 53 -7.52 -32.85 3.69
N ALA A 54 -8.06 -33.99 4.12
CA ALA A 54 -8.82 -34.83 3.21
C ALA A 54 -9.95 -33.96 2.59
N PRO A 55 -10.29 -34.13 1.30
CA PRO A 55 -11.46 -33.47 0.72
C PRO A 55 -12.68 -33.91 1.53
N THR A 56 -13.11 -33.05 2.45
CA THR A 56 -14.29 -33.27 3.28
C THR A 56 -15.49 -33.07 2.37
N ALA A 57 -15.89 -34.14 1.69
CA ALA A 57 -17.20 -34.19 1.08
C ALA A 57 -18.22 -33.90 2.19
N PRO A 58 -19.12 -32.91 2.03
CA PRO A 58 -20.12 -32.61 3.05
C PRO A 58 -21.02 -33.84 3.20
N MET A 59 -20.79 -34.57 4.30
CA MET A 59 -21.54 -35.76 4.66
C MET A 59 -22.98 -35.33 4.88
N THR A 60 -23.84 -35.55 3.88
CA THR A 60 -25.17 -34.93 3.83
C THR A 60 -26.17 -35.58 4.80
N GLN A 61 -25.82 -36.68 5.46
CA GLN A 61 -26.66 -37.26 6.52
C GLN A 61 -25.85 -38.17 7.45
N PRO A 62 -25.92 -37.97 8.78
CA PRO A 62 -25.44 -38.97 9.73
C PRO A 62 -26.38 -40.19 9.73
N PRO A 63 -25.86 -41.43 9.68
CA PRO A 63 -26.68 -42.62 9.67
C PRO A 63 -27.31 -42.85 11.06
N GLY A 64 -28.64 -42.90 11.11
CA GLY A 64 -29.38 -43.37 12.29
C GLY A 64 -30.24 -42.34 13.04
N MET A 65 -30.42 -41.11 12.54
CA MET A 65 -31.33 -40.14 13.17
C MET A 65 -32.76 -40.25 12.64
N ASN A 66 -33.73 -40.28 13.57
CA ASN A 66 -35.16 -40.24 13.27
C ASN A 66 -35.52 -38.83 12.74
N PRO A 67 -36.54 -38.64 11.88
CA PRO A 67 -36.80 -37.35 11.24
C PRO A 67 -37.16 -36.24 12.22
N GLU A 68 -37.59 -36.57 13.45
CA GLU A 68 -37.82 -35.58 14.52
C GLU A 68 -36.52 -35.05 15.13
N GLU A 69 -35.46 -35.84 15.25
CA GLU A 69 -34.17 -35.41 15.83
C GLU A 69 -33.41 -34.46 14.88
N ILE A 70 -33.64 -34.59 13.58
CA ILE A 70 -33.11 -33.69 12.54
C ILE A 70 -33.67 -32.27 12.72
N ALA A 71 -34.91 -32.13 13.22
CA ALA A 71 -35.51 -30.83 13.50
C ALA A 71 -34.88 -30.12 14.72
N TRP A 72 -34.35 -30.88 15.68
CA TRP A 72 -33.69 -30.33 16.89
C TRP A 72 -32.20 -30.00 16.67
N ALA A 73 -31.56 -30.54 15.63
CA ALA A 73 -30.16 -30.24 15.28
C ALA A 73 -29.98 -28.97 14.43
N ALA A 74 -31.07 -28.40 13.91
CA ALA A 74 -31.04 -27.08 13.28
C ALA A 74 -30.94 -26.01 14.37
N THR A 75 -29.71 -25.69 14.78
CA THR A 75 -29.41 -24.47 15.53
C THR A 75 -29.73 -23.26 14.66
N GLN A 76 -31.00 -22.86 14.64
CA GLN A 76 -31.36 -21.50 14.29
C GLN A 76 -30.73 -20.58 15.33
N PRO A 77 -29.92 -19.58 14.94
CA PRO A 77 -29.54 -18.54 15.88
C PRO A 77 -30.83 -17.86 16.36
N ALA A 78 -31.05 -17.94 17.67
CA ALA A 78 -32.26 -17.48 18.33
C ALA A 78 -32.63 -16.05 17.91
N GLY A 79 -33.91 -15.84 17.58
CA GLY A 79 -34.49 -14.52 17.41
C GLY A 79 -34.33 -13.70 18.68
N ALA A 80 -33.29 -12.87 18.74
CA ALA A 80 -33.33 -11.65 19.50
C ALA A 80 -34.23 -10.68 18.71
N THR A 81 -35.53 -10.70 19.01
CA THR A 81 -36.47 -9.63 18.68
C THR A 81 -36.13 -8.41 19.53
N LEU A 82 -34.93 -7.86 19.36
CA LEU A 82 -34.77 -6.44 19.51
C LEU A 82 -35.40 -5.87 18.25
N LEU A 83 -36.49 -5.12 18.43
CA LEU A 83 -36.82 -4.03 17.53
C LEU A 83 -35.61 -3.09 17.54
N ARG A 84 -34.54 -3.49 16.82
CA ARG A 84 -33.55 -2.56 16.32
C ARG A 84 -34.38 -1.71 15.38
N ARG A 85 -34.89 -0.60 15.91
CA ARG A 85 -35.05 0.63 15.13
C ARG A 85 -33.89 0.60 14.15
N PRO A 86 -34.13 0.61 12.84
CA PRO A 86 -33.04 0.72 11.90
C PRO A 86 -32.40 2.04 12.25
N LEU A 87 -31.35 1.99 13.07
CA LEU A 87 -30.20 2.81 12.87
C LEU A 87 -29.81 2.39 11.47
N VAL A 88 -30.39 3.10 10.50
CA VAL A 88 -29.67 3.54 9.34
C VAL A 88 -28.40 4.10 9.95
N SER A 89 -27.43 3.24 10.24
CA SER A 89 -26.05 3.64 10.10
C SER A 89 -26.10 4.20 8.70
N LYS A 90 -26.00 5.53 8.59
CA LYS A 90 -25.49 6.13 7.36
C LYS A 90 -24.30 5.24 7.05
N ALA A 91 -24.50 4.25 6.17
CA ALA A 91 -23.42 3.59 5.49
C ALA A 91 -22.75 4.81 4.92
N ALA A 92 -21.64 5.21 5.57
CA ALA A 92 -20.94 6.42 5.21
C ALA A 92 -20.75 6.27 3.72
N GLU A 93 -21.50 7.07 2.94
CA GLU A 93 -21.42 7.03 1.49
C GLU A 93 -19.94 7.11 1.25
N LYS A 94 -19.36 6.01 0.77
CA LYS A 94 -17.93 5.99 0.49
C LYS A 94 -17.75 7.22 -0.40
N PRO A 95 -16.92 8.21 0.03
CA PRO A 95 -16.84 9.44 -0.72
C PRO A 95 -16.56 9.04 -2.16
N LEU A 96 -17.41 9.47 -3.09
CA LEU A 96 -17.35 9.04 -4.50
C LEU A 96 -15.95 9.29 -5.09
N PHE A 97 -15.19 10.17 -4.45
CA PHE A 97 -13.82 10.51 -4.76
C PHE A 97 -12.92 10.23 -3.54
N THR A 98 -12.25 9.08 -3.51
CA THR A 98 -11.20 8.77 -2.53
C THR A 98 -9.81 9.07 -3.10
N LEU A 99 -8.84 9.35 -2.22
CA LEU A 99 -7.43 9.49 -2.62
C LEU A 99 -6.95 8.24 -3.37
N GLU A 100 -7.33 7.06 -2.91
CA GLU A 100 -6.98 5.79 -3.57
C GLU A 100 -7.49 5.73 -5.01
N ALA A 101 -8.74 6.13 -5.25
CA ALA A 101 -9.29 6.18 -6.60
C ALA A 101 -8.54 7.17 -7.49
N ALA A 102 -8.22 8.36 -6.98
CA ALA A 102 -7.41 9.36 -7.70
C ALA A 102 -6.01 8.81 -8.03
N MET A 103 -5.40 8.10 -7.09
CA MET A 103 -4.09 7.48 -7.28
C MET A 103 -4.09 6.32 -8.27
N ILE A 104 -5.20 5.58 -8.39
CA ILE A 104 -5.38 4.53 -9.40
C ILE A 104 -5.48 5.18 -10.79
N VAL A 105 -6.27 6.25 -10.95
CA VAL A 105 -6.39 6.98 -12.21
C VAL A 105 -5.04 7.58 -12.64
N ALA A 106 -4.31 8.18 -11.70
CA ALA A 106 -3.00 8.78 -11.95
C ALA A 106 -1.92 7.77 -12.37
N ARG A 107 -2.05 6.50 -11.99
CA ARG A 107 -1.07 5.42 -12.29
C ARG A 107 -1.52 4.46 -13.39
N ARG A 108 -2.72 4.64 -13.93
CA ARG A 108 -3.24 3.83 -15.03
C ARG A 108 -2.27 3.88 -16.21
N ASN A 109 -2.17 2.80 -16.99
CA ASN A 109 -1.35 2.76 -18.21
C ASN A 109 0.13 3.16 -18.02
N ASN A 110 0.72 2.95 -16.84
CA ASN A 110 2.09 3.38 -16.52
C ASN A 110 2.34 4.89 -16.57
N ARG A 111 1.28 5.70 -16.40
CA ARG A 111 1.38 7.15 -16.24
C ARG A 111 2.29 7.52 -15.06
N VAL A 112 3.04 8.60 -15.23
CA VAL A 112 3.98 9.16 -14.25
C VAL A 112 3.38 10.45 -13.68
N CYS A 113 3.11 11.40 -14.56
CA CYS A 113 2.59 12.72 -14.27
C CYS A 113 2.01 13.34 -15.56
N PRO A 114 1.18 14.39 -15.48
CA PRO A 114 0.81 15.17 -16.65
C PRO A 114 2.04 15.85 -17.29
N ARG A 115 1.97 16.16 -18.60
CA ARG A 115 3.00 16.98 -19.27
C ARG A 115 3.02 18.40 -18.70
N PRO A 116 4.15 19.14 -18.82
CA PRO A 116 4.32 20.45 -18.21
C PRO A 116 3.14 21.45 -18.36
N PRO A 117 2.54 21.67 -19.56
CA PRO A 117 1.45 22.63 -19.69
C PRO A 117 0.20 22.23 -18.89
N GLN A 118 -0.12 20.94 -18.85
CA GLN A 118 -1.25 20.43 -18.07
C GLN A 118 -0.94 20.37 -16.60
N TRP A 119 0.32 20.14 -16.24
CA TRP A 119 0.75 20.20 -14.85
C TRP A 119 0.63 21.63 -14.30
N ASP A 120 0.97 22.65 -15.08
CA ASP A 120 0.73 24.05 -14.69
C ASP A 120 -0.76 24.36 -14.52
N ALA A 121 -1.62 23.85 -15.40
CA ALA A 121 -3.07 23.97 -15.26
C ALA A 121 -3.58 23.29 -13.98
N PHE A 122 -3.08 22.09 -13.69
CA PHE A 122 -3.38 21.35 -12.47
C PHE A 122 -2.98 22.12 -11.22
N MET A 123 -1.79 22.74 -11.19
CA MET A 123 -1.34 23.53 -10.04
C MET A 123 -2.24 24.73 -9.74
N LYS A 124 -2.85 25.33 -10.76
CA LYS A 124 -3.82 26.44 -10.57
C LYS A 124 -5.10 25.99 -9.88
N LEU A 125 -5.44 24.69 -9.93
CA LEU A 125 -6.59 24.11 -9.23
C LEU A 125 -6.32 23.91 -7.74
N LEU A 126 -5.06 23.92 -7.29
CA LEU A 126 -4.70 23.66 -5.90
C LEU A 126 -4.69 24.97 -5.09
N PRO A 127 -5.64 25.17 -4.16
CA PRO A 127 -5.65 26.37 -3.35
C PRO A 127 -4.54 26.32 -2.28
N PRO A 128 -3.97 27.48 -1.91
CA PRO A 128 -3.09 27.57 -0.75
C PRO A 128 -3.89 27.29 0.53
N LYS A 129 -3.34 26.48 1.43
CA LYS A 129 -4.01 26.09 2.67
C LYS A 129 -3.55 27.00 3.81
N LYS A 130 -4.49 27.66 4.47
CA LYS A 130 -4.22 28.40 5.72
C LYS A 130 -4.11 27.40 6.87
N SER A 131 -2.94 27.34 7.50
CA SER A 131 -2.67 26.54 8.69
C SER A 131 -2.40 27.47 9.87
N LEU A 132 -2.49 26.93 11.10
CA LEU A 132 -2.18 27.67 12.34
C LEU A 132 -0.72 28.19 12.37
N ARG A 133 0.19 27.57 11.59
CA ARG A 133 1.59 27.98 11.42
C ARG A 133 1.83 28.86 10.18
N GLY A 134 0.78 29.42 9.58
CA GLY A 134 0.86 30.26 8.38
C GLY A 134 0.26 29.61 7.13
N THR A 135 0.48 30.21 5.96
CA THR A 135 0.04 29.67 4.67
C THR A 135 0.99 28.57 4.20
N GLN A 136 0.49 27.33 4.15
CA GLN A 136 1.22 26.24 3.51
C GLN A 136 0.86 26.20 2.02
N GLN A 137 1.88 26.10 1.17
CA GLN A 137 1.74 26.01 -0.28
C GLN A 137 1.84 24.54 -0.74
N PRO A 138 1.18 24.19 -1.85
CA PRO A 138 1.38 22.87 -2.46
C PRO A 138 2.84 22.68 -2.90
N PRO A 139 3.32 21.43 -2.96
CA PRO A 139 4.66 21.14 -3.46
C PRO A 139 4.78 21.61 -4.91
N ALA A 140 5.80 22.43 -5.19
CA ALA A 140 6.02 23.01 -6.50
C ALA A 140 6.42 21.93 -7.52
N PRO A 141 5.81 21.89 -8.72
CA PRO A 141 6.23 20.96 -9.75
C PRO A 141 7.63 21.33 -10.25
N ALA A 142 8.40 20.33 -10.67
CA ALA A 142 9.58 20.59 -11.46
C ALA A 142 9.12 21.15 -12.82
N THR A 143 9.34 22.43 -13.11
CA THR A 143 8.97 23.05 -14.40
C THR A 143 10.19 23.64 -15.10
N GLY A 144 10.12 23.78 -16.43
CA GLY A 144 11.21 24.36 -17.23
C GLY A 144 12.48 23.52 -17.24
N ALA A 145 13.64 24.14 -16.98
CA ALA A 145 14.93 23.45 -16.96
C ALA A 145 15.01 22.32 -15.91
N ALA A 146 14.29 22.46 -14.79
CA ALA A 146 14.23 21.43 -13.76
C ALA A 146 13.50 20.16 -14.24
N TRP A 147 12.62 20.28 -15.24
CA TRP A 147 11.89 19.13 -15.80
C TRP A 147 12.82 18.11 -16.46
N ALA A 148 13.75 18.59 -17.27
CA ALA A 148 14.64 17.75 -18.07
C ALA A 148 15.66 17.00 -17.21
N ILE A 149 16.06 17.57 -16.07
CA ILE A 149 17.03 16.96 -15.15
C ILE A 149 16.38 16.04 -14.10
N THR A 150 15.06 16.14 -13.91
CA THR A 150 14.36 15.39 -12.87
C THR A 150 13.98 14.00 -13.38
N PRO A 151 14.41 12.91 -12.72
CA PRO A 151 14.04 11.56 -13.11
C PRO A 151 12.51 11.34 -13.09
N PRO A 152 11.94 10.48 -13.96
CA PRO A 152 10.50 10.20 -14.00
C PRO A 152 9.91 9.78 -12.64
N LEU A 153 10.63 8.99 -11.84
CA LEU A 153 10.17 8.57 -10.52
C LEU A 153 9.97 9.75 -9.55
N THR A 154 10.85 10.75 -9.60
CA THR A 154 10.73 11.95 -8.78
C THR A 154 9.54 12.80 -9.23
N LYS A 155 9.28 12.87 -10.54
CA LYS A 155 8.07 13.52 -11.09
C LYS A 155 6.79 12.85 -10.57
N ARG A 156 6.73 11.51 -10.58
CA ARG A 156 5.61 10.75 -10.01
C ARG A 156 5.41 11.00 -8.52
N LEU A 157 6.50 11.06 -7.75
CA LEU A 157 6.45 11.34 -6.32
C LEU A 157 5.86 12.72 -6.04
N CYS A 158 6.33 13.74 -6.76
CA CYS A 158 5.81 15.10 -6.66
C CYS A 158 4.31 15.15 -6.99
N PHE A 159 3.89 14.51 -8.09
CA PHE A 159 2.48 14.48 -8.48
C PHE A 159 1.60 13.78 -7.42
N ARG A 160 2.07 12.69 -6.81
CA ARG A 160 1.38 12.04 -5.68
C ARG A 160 1.16 13.00 -4.52
N GLU A 161 2.20 13.69 -4.08
CA GLU A 161 2.12 14.62 -2.95
C GLU A 161 1.13 15.77 -3.22
N GLN A 162 0.99 16.18 -4.47
CA GLN A 162 0.00 17.18 -4.88
C GLN A 162 -1.44 16.62 -4.88
N ILE A 163 -1.65 15.35 -5.23
CA ILE A 163 -2.98 14.72 -5.09
C ILE A 163 -3.34 14.60 -3.61
N GLU A 164 -2.40 14.21 -2.75
CA GLU A 164 -2.59 14.20 -1.29
C GLU A 164 -2.87 15.61 -0.75
N TRP A 165 -2.27 16.64 -1.36
CA TRP A 165 -2.60 18.02 -1.05
C TRP A 165 -4.03 18.37 -1.44
N ALA A 166 -4.47 17.96 -2.62
CA ALA A 166 -5.84 18.19 -3.11
C ALA A 166 -6.88 17.55 -2.19
N GLU A 167 -6.63 16.33 -1.70
CA GLU A 167 -7.47 15.67 -0.69
C GLU A 167 -7.54 16.49 0.59
N ARG A 168 -6.38 16.89 1.13
CA ARG A 168 -6.31 17.72 2.35
C ARG A 168 -6.96 19.10 2.19
N ALA A 169 -7.05 19.61 0.97
CA ALA A 169 -7.70 20.87 0.62
C ALA A 169 -9.20 20.69 0.28
N GLY A 170 -9.69 19.46 0.12
CA GLY A 170 -11.08 19.17 -0.25
C GLY A 170 -11.41 19.42 -1.73
N VAL A 171 -10.41 19.57 -2.61
CA VAL A 171 -10.60 19.83 -4.05
C VAL A 171 -10.40 18.59 -4.93
N LEU A 172 -10.47 17.41 -4.31
CA LEU A 172 -10.18 16.13 -4.96
C LEU A 172 -11.14 15.81 -6.13
N GLU A 173 -12.39 16.25 -6.05
CA GLU A 173 -13.38 16.07 -7.12
C GLU A 173 -12.97 16.80 -8.41
N ALA A 174 -12.58 18.07 -8.30
CA ALA A 174 -12.11 18.86 -9.45
C ALA A 174 -10.84 18.27 -10.06
N VAL A 175 -9.94 17.77 -9.21
CA VAL A 175 -8.72 17.07 -9.63
C VAL A 175 -9.03 15.76 -10.37
N MET A 176 -9.96 14.96 -9.85
CA MET A 176 -10.40 13.71 -10.49
C MET A 176 -11.05 13.98 -11.85
N ALA A 177 -11.93 14.98 -11.94
CA ALA A 177 -12.55 15.39 -13.19
C ALA A 177 -11.50 15.86 -14.22
N PHE A 178 -10.53 16.66 -13.78
CA PHE A 178 -9.41 17.11 -14.61
C PHE A 178 -8.62 15.91 -15.16
N MET A 179 -8.22 14.96 -14.30
CA MET A 179 -7.48 13.77 -14.71
C MET A 179 -8.25 12.85 -15.67
N GLN A 180 -9.57 12.78 -15.56
CA GLN A 180 -10.42 12.00 -16.46
C GLN A 180 -10.65 12.68 -17.81
N SER A 181 -10.62 14.03 -17.84
CA SER A 181 -10.79 14.81 -19.06
C SER A 181 -9.55 14.82 -19.96
N MET A 182 -8.37 14.53 -19.42
CA MET A 182 -7.12 14.55 -20.17
C MET A 182 -6.93 13.30 -21.04
N PRO A 183 -6.58 13.45 -22.31
CA PRO A 183 -6.25 12.34 -23.19
C PRO A 183 -4.86 11.76 -22.83
N GLU A 184 -4.56 10.53 -23.27
CA GLU A 184 -3.35 9.80 -22.84
C GLU A 184 -2.06 10.49 -23.30
N GLU A 185 -2.09 11.18 -24.43
CA GLU A 185 -0.95 11.87 -25.06
C GLU A 185 -0.44 13.05 -24.22
N GLU A 186 -1.28 13.56 -23.33
CA GLU A 186 -0.94 14.65 -22.41
C GLU A 186 -0.33 14.14 -21.10
N TRP A 187 -0.21 12.82 -20.93
CA TRP A 187 0.51 12.21 -19.84
C TRP A 187 1.96 11.90 -20.22
N LEU A 188 2.82 11.85 -19.22
CA LEU A 188 4.16 11.28 -19.31
C LEU A 188 4.10 9.81 -18.87
N HIS A 189 4.69 8.91 -19.65
CA HIS A 189 4.77 7.49 -19.37
C HIS A 189 6.15 7.10 -18.85
N MET A 190 6.24 5.99 -18.11
CA MET A 190 7.55 5.45 -17.74
C MET A 190 8.32 5.01 -18.98
N GLY A 191 9.50 5.60 -19.20
CA GLY A 191 10.37 5.30 -20.34
C GLY A 191 10.36 6.34 -21.46
N GLU A 192 9.50 7.37 -21.37
CA GLU A 192 9.62 8.59 -22.17
C GLU A 192 10.32 9.68 -21.35
N ASP A 193 11.31 10.35 -21.94
CA ASP A 193 12.07 11.49 -21.39
C ASP A 193 11.75 12.80 -22.13
#